data_AF-A0A955NE95-F1
#
_entry.id   AF-A0A955NE95-F1
#
_cell.length_a   1.000
_cell.length_b   1.000
_cell.length_c   1.000
_cell.angle_alpha   90.00
_cell.angle_beta   90.00
_cell.angle_gamma   90.00
#
_symmetry.space_group_name_H-M   'P 1'
#
loop_
_entity.id
_entity.type
_entity.pdbx_description
1 polymer ?
#
loop_
_entity_poly.entity_id
_entity_poly.type
_entity_poly.pdbx_seq_one_letter_code
_entity_poly.pdbx_strand_id
1 'polypeptide(L)' 'MRTWDELPENAKAYLKKIEEITESTVVVASVGPNRDETIVRPDNLYDAIARRQ' A
#
# COMPACT_ATOMS: atom_id res chain seq x y z
N MET A 1 7.11 1.62 -10.64
CA MET A 1 6.24 1.08 -9.59
C MET A 1 5.40 2.20 -9.02
N ARG A 2 4.16 2.32 -9.47
CA ARG A 2 3.23 3.37 -9.08
C ARG A 2 1.92 2.82 -8.52
N THR A 3 1.69 1.52 -8.65
CA THR A 3 0.47 0.84 -8.22
C THR A 3 0.82 -0.36 -7.34
N TRP A 4 -0.15 -0.80 -6.54
CA TRP A 4 0.03 -1.95 -5.65
C TRP A 4 0.35 -3.23 -6.42
N ASP A 5 -0.24 -3.41 -7.61
CA ASP A 5 -0.03 -4.60 -8.44
C ASP A 5 1.37 -4.66 -9.06
N GLU A 6 2.00 -3.50 -9.30
CA GLU A 6 3.39 -3.39 -9.76
C GLU A 6 4.42 -3.74 -8.68
N LEU A 7 4.01 -3.94 -7.41
CA LEU A 7 4.93 -4.35 -6.36
C LEU A 7 5.56 -5.72 -6.71
N PRO A 8 6.89 -5.87 -6.55
CA PRO A 8 7.54 -7.18 -6.63
C PRO A 8 6.88 -8.20 -5.69
N GLU A 9 6.81 -9.46 -6.11
CA GLU A 9 6.14 -10.51 -5.34
C GLU A 9 6.73 -10.71 -3.94
N ASN A 10 8.06 -10.56 -3.80
CA ASN A 10 8.72 -10.60 -2.50
C ASN A 10 8.34 -9.41 -1.60
N ALA A 11 8.11 -8.22 -2.16
CA ALA A 11 7.65 -7.06 -1.43
C ALA A 11 6.20 -7.27 -0.94
N LYS A 12 5.31 -7.79 -1.80
CA LYS A 12 3.94 -8.16 -1.41
C LYS A 12 3.93 -9.19 -0.28
N ALA A 13 4.78 -10.22 -0.38
CA ALA A 13 4.92 -11.24 0.67
C ALA A 13 5.42 -10.66 1.99
N TYR A 14 6.38 -9.73 1.94
CA TYR A 14 6.89 -9.04 3.13
C TYR A 14 5.81 -8.20 3.82
N LEU A 15 5.05 -7.41 3.04
CA LEU A 15 3.95 -6.61 3.56
C LEU A 15 2.89 -7.50 4.21
N LYS A 16 2.49 -8.60 3.55
CA LYS A 16 1.57 -9.59 4.12
C LYS A 16 2.07 -10.12 5.46
N LYS A 17 3.37 -10.38 5.58
CA LYS A 17 3.94 -10.88 6.83
C LYS A 17 3.86 -9.86 7.96
N ILE A 18 4.07 -8.58 7.66
CA ILE A 18 3.88 -7.49 8.62
C ILE A 18 2.41 -7.44 9.06
N GLU A 19 1.46 -7.53 8.13
CA GLU A 19 0.03 -7.52 8.45
C GLU A 19 -0.35 -8.65 9.40
N GLU A 20 0.17 -9.87 9.18
CA GLU A 20 -0.04 -11.02 10.07
C GLU A 20 0.50 -10.81 11.49
N ILE A 21 1.69 -10.21 11.61
CA ILE A 21 2.36 -10.02 12.91
C ILE A 21 1.71 -8.88 13.71
N THR A 22 1.29 -7.83 13.01
CA THR A 22 0.77 -6.60 13.62
C THR A 22 -0.74 -6.57 13.75
N GLU A 23 -1.44 -7.58 13.20
CA GLU A 23 -2.89 -7.66 13.12
C GLU A 23 -3.52 -6.39 12.50
N SER A 24 -2.77 -5.74 11.61
CA SER A 24 -3.09 -4.43 11.06
C SER A 24 -2.90 -4.41 9.55
N THR A 25 -3.87 -3.86 8.81
CA THR A 25 -3.80 -3.76 7.35
C THR A 25 -2.86 -2.65 6.90
N VAL A 26 -1.96 -2.96 5.96
CA VAL A 26 -1.15 -1.97 5.26
C VAL A 26 -2.00 -1.32 4.17
N VAL A 27 -2.18 -0.01 4.31
CA VAL A 27 -3.00 0.82 3.41
C VAL A 27 -2.16 1.72 2.49
N VAL A 28 -0.93 2.02 2.88
CA VAL A 28 -0.01 2.91 2.16
C VAL A 28 1.41 2.37 2.24
N ALA A 29 2.16 2.48 1.15
CA ALA A 29 3.58 2.17 1.07
C ALA A 29 4.36 3.30 0.37
N SER A 30 5.34 3.91 1.06
CA SER A 30 6.29 4.84 0.43
C SER A 30 7.40 4.05 -0.24
N VAL A 31 7.69 4.37 -1.50
CA VAL A 31 8.61 3.61 -2.36
C VAL A 31 9.76 4.48 -2.91
N GLY A 32 9.84 5.72 -2.46
CA GLY A 32 10.87 6.68 -2.83
C GLY A 32 10.75 8.00 -2.06
N PRO A 33 11.71 8.91 -2.24
CA PRO A 33 11.77 10.19 -1.52
C PRO A 33 10.73 11.23 -1.98
N ASN A 34 10.18 11.12 -3.20
CA ASN A 34 9.23 12.10 -3.72
C ASN A 34 7.80 11.83 -3.24
N ARG A 35 6.96 12.86 -3.23
CA ARG A 35 5.57 12.77 -2.75
C ARG A 35 4.72 11.81 -3.58
N ASP A 36 4.93 11.77 -4.88
CA ASP A 36 4.25 10.89 -5.83
C ASP A 36 4.79 9.44 -5.80
N GLU A 37 5.89 9.19 -5.09
CA GLU A 37 6.44 7.85 -4.84
C GLU A 37 5.81 7.21 -3.61
N THR A 38 4.48 7.30 -3.53
CA THR A 38 3.65 6.69 -2.49
C THR A 38 2.52 5.91 -3.14
N ILE A 39 2.42 4.62 -2.81
CA ILE A 39 1.40 3.71 -3.32
C ILE A 39 0.30 3.57 -2.28
N VAL A 40 -0.93 3.82 -2.70
CA VAL A 40 -2.14 3.55 -1.90
C VAL A 40 -2.73 2.22 -2.36
N ARG A 41 -3.04 1.32 -1.42
CA ARG A 41 -3.65 0.03 -1.75
C ARG A 41 -5.08 0.27 -2.27
N PRO A 42 -5.43 -0.18 -3.48
CA PRO A 42 -6.81 -0.10 -3.95
C PRO A 42 -7.70 -0.91 -2.98
N ASP A 43 -8.89 -0.39 -2.69
CA ASP A 43 -9.93 -1.03 -1.85
C ASP A 43 -9.77 -0.89 -0.33
N ASN A 44 -8.90 0.01 0.14
CA ASN A 44 -8.91 0.37 1.56
C ASN A 44 -9.84 1.57 1.86
N LEU A 45 -10.21 1.71 3.14
CA LEU A 45 -11.08 2.80 3.61
C LEU A 45 -10.54 4.19 3.24
N TYR A 46 -9.22 4.37 3.21
CA TYR A 46 -8.57 5.64 2.88
C TYR A 46 -8.82 6.03 1.42
N ASP A 47 -8.65 5.10 0.49
CA ASP A 47 -8.96 5.28 -0.94
C ASP A 47 -10.46 5.54 -1.17
N ALA A 48 -11.33 4.83 -0.43
CA ALA A 48 -12.79 5.06 -0.48
C ALA A 48 -13.20 6.46 0.01
N ILE A 49 -12.49 7.03 0.99
CA ILE A 49 -12.72 8.41 1.48
C ILE A 49 -12.13 9.43 0.50
N ALA A 50 -10.94 9.19 -0.04
CA ALA A 50 -10.27 10.10 -0.97
C ALA A 50 -11.03 10.29 -2.29
N ARG A 51 -11.73 9.25 -2.78
CA ARG A 51 -12.53 9.30 -4.01
C ARG A 51 -13.91 9.99 -3.86
N ARG A 52 -14.30 10.42 -2.65
CA ARG A 52 -15.60 11.07 -2.38
C ARG A 52 -15.54 12.60 -2.46
N GLN A 53 -14.44 13.19 -2.92
CA GLN A 53 -14.28 14.64 -3.10
C GLN A 53 -14.10 15.01 -4.56
#